data_AF-A0A8S4SAA1-F1
#
_entry.id   AF-A0A8S4SAA1-F1
#
_cell.length_a   1.000
_cell.length_b   1.000
_cell.length_c   1.000
_cell.angle_alpha   90.00
_cell.angle_beta   90.00
_cell.angle_gamma   90.00
#
_symmetry.space_group_name_H-M   'P 1'
#
loop_
_entity.id
_entity.type
_entity.pdbx_description
1 polymer ?
#
loop_
_entity_poly.entity_id
_entity_poly.type
_entity_poly.pdbx_seq_one_letter_code
_entity_poly.pdbx_strand_id
1 'polypeptide(L)' 'MNRVLICDSLLRRNETEPLLKKLITGEEKWIMYDKNVRKRSWSKAGQASQTVVKPGLPRNKVMLCVWLD' A
#
# COMPACT_ATOMS: atom_id res chain seq x y z
N MET A 1 2.72 4.51 22.44
CA MET A 1 1.46 3.76 22.28
C MET A 1 1.77 2.29 22.09
N ASN A 2 1.32 1.40 22.97
CA ASN A 2 1.56 -0.04 22.84
C ASN A 2 0.50 -0.65 21.93
N ARG A 3 0.90 -1.06 20.71
CA ARG A 3 -0.02 -1.61 19.69
C ARG A 3 -0.88 -2.76 20.23
N VAL A 4 -0.31 -3.57 21.12
CA VAL A 4 -1.00 -4.73 21.72
C VAL A 4 -2.20 -4.29 22.55
N LEU A 5 -2.03 -3.29 23.42
CA LEU A 5 -3.11 -2.81 24.30
C LEU A 5 -4.25 -2.17 23.51
N ILE A 6 -3.94 -1.48 22.42
CA ILE A 6 -4.95 -0.86 21.54
C ILE A 6 -5.76 -1.96 20.83
N CYS A 7 -5.08 -2.96 20.27
CA CYS A 7 -5.75 -4.07 19.61
C CYS A 7 -6.65 -4.85 20.57
N ASP A 8 -6.18 -5.13 21.79
CA ASP A 8 -6.95 -5.85 22.81
C ASP A 8 -8.23 -5.07 23.19
N SER A 9 -8.11 -3.76 23.43
CA SER A 9 -9.27 -2.91 23.73
C SER A 9 -10.29 -2.85 22.58
N LEU A 10 -9.82 -2.70 21.33
CA LEU A 10 -10.68 -2.67 20.15
C LEU A 10 -11.39 -4.01 19.91
N LEU A 11 -10.70 -5.13 20.17
CA LEU A 11 -11.26 -6.47 20.06
C LEU A 11 -12.42 -6.66 21.04
N ARG A 12 -12.20 -6.37 22.33
CA ARG A 12 -13.26 -6.48 23.37
C ARG A 12 -14.46 -5.59 23.08
N ARG A 13 -14.22 -4.40 22.52
CA ARG A 13 -15.31 -3.50 22.11
C ARG A 13 -16.10 -4.08 20.93
N ASN A 14 -15.44 -4.67 19.94
CA ASN A 14 -16.11 -5.28 18.78
C ASN A 14 -16.95 -6.52 19.14
N GLU A 15 -16.57 -7.25 20.19
CA GLU A 15 -17.36 -8.36 20.75
C GLU A 15 -18.67 -7.88 21.41
N THR A 16 -18.65 -6.69 22.01
CA THR A 16 -19.81 -6.12 22.74
C THR A 16 -20.72 -5.31 21.81
N GLU A 17 -20.12 -4.51 20.93
CA GLU A 17 -20.82 -3.69 19.94
C GLU A 17 -20.11 -3.84 18.58
N PRO A 18 -20.78 -4.33 17.51
CA PRO A 18 -20.14 -4.49 16.22
C PRO A 18 -19.62 -3.17 15.65
N LEU A 19 -18.31 -2.96 15.67
CA LEU A 19 -17.67 -1.73 15.23
C LEU A 19 -17.41 -1.72 13.74
N LEU A 20 -17.04 -2.87 13.18
CA LEU A 20 -16.58 -2.97 11.79
C LEU A 20 -17.64 -2.56 10.77
N LYS A 21 -18.93 -2.73 11.09
CA LYS A 21 -20.04 -2.33 10.20
C LYS A 21 -20.34 -0.82 10.20
N LYS A 22 -19.76 -0.08 11.15
CA LYS A 22 -19.94 1.37 11.30
C LYS A 22 -18.64 2.12 10.99
N LEU A 23 -17.57 1.40 10.64
CA LEU A 23 -16.24 1.96 10.54
C LEU A 23 -16.00 2.49 9.12
N ILE A 24 -16.05 3.82 8.99
CA ILE A 24 -15.55 4.47 7.78
C ILE A 24 -14.02 4.54 7.90
N THR A 25 -13.31 3.96 6.93
CA THR A 25 -11.86 4.00 6.86
C THR A 25 -11.41 4.95 5.76
N GLY A 26 -10.42 5.78 6.07
CA GLY A 26 -9.77 6.65 5.09
C GLY A 26 -8.29 6.28 4.93
N GLU A 27 -7.78 6.36 3.70
CA GLU A 27 -6.36 6.22 3.43
C GLU A 27 -5.90 7.24 2.39
N GLU A 28 -4.67 7.72 2.56
CA GLU A 28 -3.99 8.57 1.61
C GLU A 28 -2.82 7.82 0.98
N LYS A 29 -2.73 7.87 -0.36
CA LYS A 29 -1.67 7.20 -1.10
C LYS A 29 -1.14 8.07 -2.21
N TRP A 30 0.17 8.17 -2.30
CA TRP A 30 0.84 8.79 -3.44
C TRP A 30 0.76 7.88 -4.68
N ILE A 31 0.24 8.41 -5.77
CA ILE A 31 0.21 7.76 -7.07
C ILE A 31 1.18 8.48 -8.01
N MET A 32 2.17 7.75 -8.49
CA MET A 32 3.14 8.22 -9.49
C MET A 32 2.55 8.00 -10.89
N TYR A 33 2.75 8.96 -11.79
CA TYR A 33 2.32 8.82 -13.19
C TYR A 33 3.17 7.81 -13.95
N ASP A 34 4.49 7.87 -13.78
CA ASP A 34 5.46 6.95 -14.36
C ASP A 34 5.76 5.80 -13.39
N LYS A 35 4.85 4.82 -13.34
CA LYS A 35 5.13 3.56 -12.64
C LYS A 35 6.14 2.73 -13.44
N ASN A 36 7.43 3.06 -13.30
CA ASN A 36 8.54 2.23 -13.80
C ASN A 36 8.66 0.96 -12.97
N VAL A 37 7.71 0.03 -13.17
CA VAL A 37 7.74 -1.29 -12.56
C VAL A 37 8.66 -2.16 -13.39
N ARG A 38 9.71 -2.70 -12.78
CA ARG A 38 10.59 -3.68 -13.41
C ARG A 38 9.76 -4.92 -13.76
N LYS A 39 9.52 -5.16 -15.04
CA LYS A 39 8.87 -6.38 -15.50
C LYS A 39 9.83 -7.55 -15.35
N ARG A 40 9.35 -8.69 -14.84
CA ARG A 40 10.12 -9.93 -14.81
C ARG A 40 10.26 -10.43 -16.24
N SER A 41 11.49 -10.55 -16.72
CA SER A 41 11.83 -11.18 -18.01
C SER A 41 12.56 -12.49 -17.76
N TRP A 42 12.22 -13.54 -18.51
CA TRP A 42 13.01 -14.76 -18.56
C TRP A 42 14.13 -14.59 -19.59
N SER A 43 15.36 -14.90 -19.20
CA SER A 43 16.54 -14.89 -20.08
C SER A 43 17.19 -16.27 -20.07
N LYS A 44 17.82 -16.67 -21.18
CA LYS A 44 18.55 -17.94 -21.27
C LYS A 44 19.77 -17.91 -20.33
N ALA A 45 20.22 -19.09 -19.89
CA ALA A 45 21.44 -19.22 -19.10
C ALA A 45 22.64 -18.59 -19.82
N GLY A 46 23.36 -17.70 -19.12
CA GLY A 46 24.48 -16.94 -19.68
C GLY A 46 24.12 -15.66 -20.46
N GLN A 47 22.83 -15.38 -20.68
CA GLN A 47 22.38 -14.17 -21.37
C GLN A 47 22.07 -13.04 -20.37
N ALA A 48 22.55 -11.83 -20.66
CA ALA A 48 22.31 -10.67 -19.81
C ALA A 48 20.80 -10.39 -19.65
N SER A 49 20.35 -10.19 -18.42
CA SER A 49 18.96 -9.82 -18.13
C SER A 49 18.66 -8.41 -18.64
N GLN A 50 17.42 -8.15 -19.06
CA GLN A 50 16.99 -6.79 -19.38
C GLN A 50 17.20 -5.87 -18.18
N THR A 51 18.03 -4.83 -18.37
CA THR A 51 18.33 -3.84 -17.35
C THR A 51 17.33 -2.70 -17.50
N VAL A 52 16.42 -2.58 -16.55
CA VAL A 52 15.53 -1.41 -16.44
C VAL A 52 16.28 -0.36 -15.64
N VAL A 53 16.43 0.84 -16.20
CA VAL A 53 17.04 1.98 -15.52
C VAL A 53 16.27 2.25 -14.22
N LYS A 54 16.99 2.43 -13.11
CA LYS A 54 16.38 2.79 -11.83
C LYS A 54 15.59 4.09 -12.04
N PRO A 55 14.29 4.14 -11.75
CA PRO A 55 13.55 5.38 -11.88
C PRO A 55 14.20 6.47 -11.05
N GLY A 56 14.43 7.63 -11.66
CA GLY A 56 14.75 8.85 -10.92
C GLY A 56 13.59 9.22 -9.99
N LEU A 57 13.80 10.20 -9.10
CA LEU A 57 12.70 10.70 -8.28
C LEU A 57 11.58 11.21 -9.21
N PRO A 58 10.35 10.68 -9.09
CA PRO A 58 9.27 11.04 -10.00
C PRO A 58 8.93 12.52 -9.84
N ARG A 59 8.94 13.25 -10.95
CA ARG A 59 8.65 14.70 -10.98
C ARG A 59 7.15 14.98 -10.86
N ASN A 60 6.31 14.03 -11.30
CA ASN A 60 4.86 14.16 -11.33
C ASN A 60 4.22 13.07 -10.46
N LYS A 61 3.55 13.48 -9.38
CA LYS A 61 2.78 12.60 -8.49
C LYS A 61 1.48 13.29 -8.08
N VAL A 62 0.45 12.50 -7.82
CA VAL A 62 -0.81 12.96 -7.24
C VAL A 62 -1.05 12.24 -5.91
N MET A 63 -1.63 12.96 -4.94
CA MET A 63 -2.10 12.35 -3.71
C MET A 63 -3.55 11.90 -3.92
N LEU A 64 -3.81 10.62 -3.71
CA LEU A 64 -5.16 10.08 -3.67
C LEU A 64 -5.59 9.98 -2.21
N CYS A 65 -6.70 10.61 -1.85
CA CYS A 65 -7.37 10.45 -0.56
C CYS A 65 -8.69 9.73 -0.81
N VAL A 66 -8.88 8.56 -0.21
CA VAL A 66 -10.11 7.74 -0.36
C VAL A 66 -10.72 7.52 1.01
N TRP A 67 -12.05 7.57 1.06
CA TRP A 67 -12.86 7.15 2.21
C TRP A 67 -13.77 6.01 1.75
N LEU A 68 -13.88 4.97 2.56
CA LEU A 68 -14.70 3.79 2.30
C LEU A 68 -15.51 3.43 3.56
N ASP A 69 -16.76 3.05 3.37
CA ASP A 69 -17.72 2.62 4.39
C ASP A 69 -17.91 1.09 4.45
#